data_AF-A0A1T4QYQ9-F1
#
_entry.id   AF-A0A1T4QYQ9-F1
#
_cell.length_a   1.000
_cell.length_b   1.000
_cell.length_c   1.000
_cell.angle_alpha   90.00
_cell.angle_beta   90.00
_cell.angle_gamma   90.00
#
_symmetry.space_group_name_H-M   'P 1'
#
loop_
_entity.id
_entity.type
_entity.pdbx_description
1 polymer ?
#
loop_
_entity_poly.entity_id
_entity_poly.type
_entity_poly.pdbx_seq_one_letter_code
_entity_poly.pdbx_strand_id
1 'polypeptide(L)'
;LFNREIIGYAVAVGKNKTASLVTKAFSSIKRPLNEINILHTDRGNEFKNKAIDQLLSTFSINRSLSKKGCPYDNAVAEAAFKVVKTEFAFNKIFSSFEELEYQLFDYVNWYNNHRIHGSLDYLTPVKYRMLMSGKKVS
;
A
#
# COMPACT_ATOMS: atom_id res chain seq x y z
N LEU A 1 10.85 1.52 -2.98
CA LEU A 1 9.56 1.36 -3.71
C LEU A 1 9.75 1.80 -5.15
N PHE A 2 9.36 0.95 -6.11
CA PHE A 2 9.68 1.12 -7.53
C PHE A 2 8.77 2.11 -8.28
N ASN A 3 7.45 2.00 -8.15
CA ASN A 3 6.47 2.74 -8.96
C ASN A 3 5.37 3.45 -8.14
N ARG A 4 5.48 3.44 -6.79
CA ARG A 4 4.55 4.09 -5.84
C ARG A 4 3.07 3.68 -5.93
N GLU A 5 2.74 2.61 -6.64
CA GLU A 5 1.38 2.10 -6.83
C GLU A 5 0.80 1.54 -5.53
N ILE A 6 -0.45 1.88 -5.23
CA ILE A 6 -1.22 1.27 -4.15
C ILE A 6 -1.82 -0.03 -4.71
N ILE A 7 -1.24 -1.16 -4.34
CA ILE A 7 -1.64 -2.47 -4.87
C ILE A 7 -2.69 -3.19 -4.02
N GLY A 8 -2.89 -2.76 -2.78
CA GLY A 8 -3.87 -3.32 -1.86
C GLY A 8 -4.22 -2.34 -0.73
N TYR A 9 -5.46 -2.39 -0.27
CA TYR A 9 -6.01 -1.54 0.78
C TYR A 9 -7.22 -2.21 1.45
N ALA A 10 -7.53 -1.79 2.66
CA ALA A 10 -8.70 -2.27 3.38
C ALA A 10 -9.21 -1.21 4.35
N VAL A 11 -10.52 -1.24 4.61
CA VAL A 11 -11.20 -0.42 5.61
C VAL A 11 -11.75 -1.34 6.70
N ALA A 12 -11.68 -0.88 7.95
CA ALA A 12 -12.32 -1.52 9.10
C ALA A 12 -12.93 -0.46 10.03
N VAL A 13 -13.99 -0.86 10.73
CA VAL A 13 -14.64 -0.05 11.77
C VAL A 13 -13.93 -0.24 13.11
N GLY A 14 -13.65 0.86 13.80
CA GLY A 14 -13.04 0.85 15.14
C GLY A 14 -11.59 1.36 15.18
N LYS A 15 -11.06 1.53 16.39
CA LYS A 15 -9.75 2.17 16.63
C LYS A 15 -8.56 1.22 16.44
N ASN A 16 -8.80 -0.07 16.23
CA ASN A 16 -7.75 -1.10 16.32
C ASN A 16 -7.14 -1.39 14.95
N LYS A 17 -5.85 -1.05 14.79
CA LYS A 17 -5.00 -1.57 13.72
C LYS A 17 -4.68 -3.03 14.04
N THR A 18 -5.48 -3.95 13.49
CA THR A 18 -5.34 -5.39 13.79
C THR A 18 -4.65 -6.14 12.65
N ALA A 19 -4.13 -7.32 12.98
CA ALA A 19 -3.64 -8.31 12.02
C ALA A 19 -4.65 -8.58 10.89
N SER A 20 -5.94 -8.67 11.24
CA SER A 20 -7.02 -8.94 10.30
C SER A 20 -7.15 -7.86 9.22
N LEU A 21 -6.95 -6.59 9.57
CA LEU A 21 -6.97 -5.50 8.61
C LEU A 21 -5.82 -5.61 7.60
N VAL A 22 -4.62 -5.99 8.06
CA VAL A 22 -3.47 -6.21 7.19
C VAL A 22 -3.75 -7.39 6.25
N THR A 23 -4.26 -8.51 6.76
CA THR A 23 -4.66 -9.66 5.92
C THR A 23 -5.73 -9.29 4.89
N LYS A 24 -6.76 -8.50 5.27
CA LYS A 24 -7.78 -8.01 4.32
C LYS A 24 -7.15 -7.15 3.22
N ALA A 25 -6.16 -6.32 3.55
CA ALA A 25 -5.43 -5.53 2.56
C ALA A 25 -4.63 -6.43 1.58
N PHE A 26 -3.99 -7.50 2.06
CA PHE A 26 -3.35 -8.48 1.19
C PHE A 26 -4.35 -9.18 0.26
N SER A 27 -5.53 -9.56 0.77
CA SER A 27 -6.58 -10.18 -0.05
C SER A 27 -7.16 -9.26 -1.12
N SER A 28 -7.05 -7.94 -0.95
CA SER A 28 -7.49 -6.97 -1.97
C SER A 28 -6.54 -6.85 -3.18
N ILE A 29 -5.35 -7.43 -3.07
CA ILE A 29 -4.32 -7.33 -4.11
C ILE A 29 -4.76 -8.15 -5.33
N LYS A 30 -4.95 -7.46 -6.47
CA LYS A 30 -5.44 -8.08 -7.72
C LYS A 30 -4.39 -8.88 -8.50
N ARG A 31 -3.15 -8.90 -8.03
CA ARG A 31 -2.04 -9.65 -8.65
C ARG A 31 -1.65 -10.83 -7.78
N PRO A 32 -1.03 -11.88 -8.37
CA PRO A 32 -0.55 -13.01 -7.62
C PRO A 32 0.39 -12.57 -6.49
N LEU A 33 0.10 -12.97 -5.26
CA LEU A 33 0.89 -12.59 -4.08
C LEU A 33 2.31 -13.16 -4.11
N ASN A 34 2.53 -14.25 -4.85
CA ASN A 34 3.85 -14.84 -5.08
C ASN A 34 4.78 -13.96 -5.94
N GLU A 35 4.25 -12.93 -6.62
CA GLU A 35 5.06 -11.91 -7.30
C GLU A 35 5.62 -10.85 -6.34
N ILE A 36 5.19 -10.86 -5.07
CA ILE A 36 5.65 -9.92 -4.06
C ILE A 36 6.84 -10.54 -3.33
N ASN A 37 8.06 -10.12 -3.68
CA ASN A 37 9.26 -10.70 -3.08
C ASN A 37 9.54 -10.22 -1.65
N ILE A 38 9.20 -8.97 -1.34
CA ILE A 38 9.57 -8.31 -0.08
C ILE A 38 8.38 -7.48 0.44
N LEU A 39 7.99 -7.74 1.69
CA LEU A 39 7.19 -6.83 2.49
C LEU A 39 8.12 -6.04 3.40
N HIS A 40 8.22 -4.73 3.18
CA HIS A 40 8.94 -3.83 4.09
C HIS A 40 7.96 -3.14 5.05
N THR A 41 8.15 -3.31 6.36
CA THR A 41 7.32 -2.64 7.39
C THR A 41 8.20 -2.08 8.50
N ASP A 42 7.64 -1.11 9.23
CA ASP A 42 8.16 -0.76 10.54
C ASP A 42 7.91 -1.91 11.55
N ARG A 43 8.35 -1.70 12.79
CA ARG A 43 8.22 -2.68 13.89
C ARG A 43 6.87 -2.59 14.62
N GLY A 44 5.85 -2.04 13.99
CA GLY A 44 4.50 -1.92 14.51
C GLY A 44 3.91 -3.27 14.92
N ASN A 45 3.07 -3.26 15.96
CA ASN A 45 2.48 -4.48 16.51
C ASN A 45 1.45 -5.10 15.58
N GLU A 46 0.86 -4.33 14.66
CA GLU A 46 -0.09 -4.86 13.67
C GLU A 46 0.57 -5.85 12.69
N PHE A 47 1.87 -5.75 12.48
CA PHE A 47 2.66 -6.65 11.62
C PHE A 47 3.31 -7.82 12.39
N LYS A 48 3.24 -7.81 13.73
CA LYS A 48 3.84 -8.83 14.60
C LYS A 48 2.78 -9.83 15.07
N ASN A 49 2.35 -10.72 14.18
CA ASN A 49 1.41 -11.76 14.53
C ASN A 49 1.58 -13.00 13.64
N LYS A 50 1.13 -14.15 14.17
CA LYS A 50 1.23 -15.45 13.50
C LYS A 50 0.53 -15.50 12.14
N ALA A 51 -0.58 -14.79 11.97
CA ALA A 51 -1.34 -14.79 10.72
C ALA A 51 -0.53 -14.12 9.59
N ILE A 52 0.17 -13.02 9.86
CA ILE A 52 1.05 -12.38 8.90
C ILE A 52 2.30 -13.22 8.66
N ASP A 53 2.89 -13.85 9.70
CA ASP A 53 4.01 -14.77 9.51
C ASP A 53 3.64 -15.94 8.59
N GLN A 54 2.44 -16.53 8.78
CA GLN A 54 1.91 -17.59 7.92
C GLN A 54 1.68 -17.10 6.49
N LEU A 55 1.04 -15.94 6.30
CA LEU A 55 0.78 -15.37 4.97
C LEU A 55 2.10 -15.16 4.20
N LEU A 56 3.10 -14.57 4.85
CA LEU A 56 4.40 -14.33 4.21
C LEU A 56 5.09 -15.64 3.84
N SER A 57 5.04 -16.65 4.72
CA SER A 57 5.59 -17.97 4.44
C SER A 57 4.88 -18.68 3.28
N THR A 58 3.54 -18.69 3.28
CA THR A 58 2.72 -19.33 2.23
C THR A 58 3.00 -18.76 0.84
N PHE A 59 3.21 -17.44 0.74
CA PHE A 59 3.47 -16.78 -0.55
C PHE A 59 4.96 -16.52 -0.82
N SER A 60 5.86 -17.07 0.00
CA SER A 60 7.32 -16.88 -0.13
C SER A 60 7.76 -15.41 -0.15
N ILE A 61 7.07 -14.56 0.62
CA ILE A 61 7.34 -13.13 0.74
C ILE A 61 8.35 -12.90 1.87
N ASN A 62 9.49 -12.29 1.57
CA ASN A 62 10.50 -11.97 2.58
C ASN A 62 10.06 -10.76 3.41
N ARG A 63 10.17 -10.86 4.75
CA ARG A 63 9.96 -9.69 5.62
C ARG A 63 11.24 -8.87 5.71
N SER A 64 11.14 -7.59 5.40
CA SER A 64 12.17 -6.58 5.66
C SER A 64 11.66 -5.62 6.73
N LEU A 65 12.46 -5.36 7.75
CA LEU A 65 12.10 -4.45 8.84
C LEU A 65 13.03 -3.23 8.83
N SER A 66 12.49 -2.04 9.06
CA SER A 66 13.29 -0.83 9.22
C SER A 66 14.26 -0.97 10.41
N LYS A 67 15.50 -0.47 10.26
CA LYS A 67 16.47 -0.48 11.36
C LYS A 67 16.01 0.45 12.49
N LYS A 68 16.33 0.10 13.74
CA LYS A 68 16.05 0.96 14.90
C LYS A 68 16.82 2.28 14.71
N GLY A 69 16.12 3.40 14.60
CA GLY A 69 16.73 4.73 14.42
C GLY A 69 16.97 5.17 12.97
N CYS A 70 16.43 4.46 11.96
CA CYS A 70 16.50 4.87 10.55
C CYS A 70 15.11 5.32 10.04
N PRO A 71 14.69 6.58 10.27
CA PRO A 71 13.39 7.08 9.79
C PRO A 71 13.27 7.09 8.25
N TYR A 72 14.41 7.08 7.54
CA TYR A 72 14.44 7.06 6.08
C TYR A 72 13.88 5.77 5.46
N ASP A 73 13.96 4.64 6.17
CA ASP A 73 13.49 3.33 5.67
C ASP A 73 11.97 3.34 5.43
N ASN A 74 11.21 4.06 6.26
CA ASN A 74 9.75 4.17 6.16
C ASN A 74 9.27 5.47 5.48
N ALA A 75 10.18 6.40 5.17
CA ALA A 75 9.83 7.75 4.71
C ALA A 75 8.94 7.76 3.46
N VAL A 76 9.11 6.80 2.54
CA VAL A 76 8.27 6.70 1.33
C VAL A 76 6.85 6.28 1.66
N ALA A 77 6.67 5.33 2.59
CA ALA A 77 5.35 4.91 3.05
C ALA A 77 4.69 6.05 3.85
N GLU A 78 5.43 6.72 4.74
CA GLU A 78 4.93 7.88 5.49
C GLU A 78 4.50 9.03 4.59
N ALA A 79 5.28 9.34 3.55
CA ALA A 79 4.92 10.33 2.56
C ALA A 79 3.63 9.93 1.81
N ALA A 80 3.50 8.67 1.40
CA ALA A 80 2.27 8.17 0.77
C ALA A 80 1.06 8.29 1.72
N PHE A 81 1.21 7.89 2.99
CA PHE A 81 0.13 8.04 3.97
C PHE A 81 -0.24 9.50 4.22
N LYS A 82 0.72 10.41 4.24
CA LYS A 82 0.46 11.85 4.37
C LYS A 82 -0.33 12.37 3.18
N VAL A 83 0.03 11.96 1.96
CA VAL A 83 -0.69 12.30 0.74
C VAL A 83 -2.13 11.79 0.81
N VAL A 84 -2.35 10.52 1.13
CA VAL A 84 -3.71 9.95 1.28
C VAL A 84 -4.51 10.72 2.32
N LYS A 85 -3.96 10.99 3.50
CA LYS A 85 -4.68 11.74 4.54
C LYS A 85 -5.04 13.15 4.08
N THR A 86 -4.18 13.79 3.30
CA THR A 86 -4.39 15.17 2.85
C THR A 86 -5.37 15.25 1.68
N GLU A 87 -5.24 14.37 0.69
CA GLU A 87 -6.04 14.41 -0.54
C GLU A 87 -7.39 13.68 -0.39
N PHE A 88 -7.43 12.59 0.39
CA PHE A 88 -8.63 11.77 0.55
C PHE A 88 -9.42 12.09 1.82
N ALA A 89 -8.75 12.19 2.98
CA ALA A 89 -9.43 12.23 4.28
C ALA A 89 -9.61 13.64 4.86
N PHE A 90 -8.79 14.61 4.43
CA PHE A 90 -8.80 15.95 5.02
C PHE A 90 -10.13 16.64 4.74
N ASN A 91 -10.79 17.10 5.81
CA ASN A 91 -12.08 17.77 5.77
C ASN A 91 -13.21 16.97 5.08
N LYS A 92 -13.10 15.64 5.00
CA LYS A 92 -14.17 14.76 4.54
C LYS A 92 -14.89 14.11 5.71
N ILE A 93 -16.22 14.08 5.62
CA ILE A 93 -17.09 13.31 6.48
C ILE A 93 -17.75 12.26 5.60
N PHE A 94 -17.69 11.00 6.01
CA PHE A 94 -18.35 9.90 5.34
C PHE A 94 -19.61 9.55 6.13
N SER A 95 -20.73 9.44 5.43
CA SER A 95 -22.06 9.21 6.02
C SER A 95 -22.27 7.73 6.37
N SER A 96 -21.56 6.83 5.68
CA SER A 96 -21.58 5.40 5.96
C SER A 96 -20.23 4.73 5.70
N PHE A 97 -20.12 3.48 6.17
CA PHE A 97 -18.94 2.66 5.93
C PHE A 97 -18.82 2.27 4.44
N GLU A 98 -19.95 1.99 3.79
CA GLU A 98 -20.03 1.67 2.36
C GLU A 98 -19.60 2.87 1.51
N GLU A 99 -19.98 4.09 1.91
CA GLU A 99 -19.53 5.31 1.26
C GLU A 99 -18.01 5.47 1.36
N LEU A 100 -17.45 5.22 2.55
CA LEU A 100 -16.00 5.25 2.76
C LEU A 100 -15.27 4.20 1.90
N GLU A 101 -15.77 2.96 1.85
CA GLU A 101 -15.17 1.91 1.02
C GLU A 101 -15.24 2.26 -0.48
N TYR A 102 -16.37 2.77 -0.95
CA TYR A 102 -16.55 3.18 -2.35
C TYR A 102 -15.64 4.36 -2.71
N GLN A 103 -15.62 5.43 -1.90
CA GLN A 103 -14.78 6.58 -2.16
C GLN A 103 -13.29 6.22 -2.07
N LEU A 104 -12.89 5.31 -1.17
CA LEU A 104 -11.51 4.85 -1.10
C LEU A 104 -11.13 4.04 -2.34
N PHE A 105 -12.02 3.17 -2.82
CA PHE A 105 -11.83 2.43 -4.06
C PHE A 105 -11.58 3.40 -5.24
N ASP A 106 -12.44 4.40 -5.40
CA ASP A 106 -12.32 5.39 -6.47
C ASP A 106 -11.03 6.23 -6.32
N TYR A 107 -10.71 6.65 -5.10
CA TYR A 107 -9.47 7.38 -4.82
C TYR A 107 -8.22 6.56 -5.17
N VAL A 108 -8.17 5.27 -4.82
CA VAL A 108 -7.03 4.40 -5.17
C VAL A 108 -6.92 4.25 -6.68
N ASN A 109 -8.04 4.11 -7.38
CA ASN A 109 -8.06 4.08 -8.84
C ASN A 109 -7.52 5.40 -9.45
N TRP A 110 -7.99 6.54 -8.94
CA TRP A 110 -7.49 7.85 -9.35
C TRP A 110 -5.99 8.02 -9.06
N TYR A 111 -5.53 7.65 -7.87
CA TYR A 111 -4.13 7.74 -7.46
C TYR A 111 -3.22 6.92 -8.38
N ASN A 112 -3.62 5.70 -8.74
CA ASN A 112 -2.80 4.82 -9.56
C ASN A 112 -2.81 5.19 -11.06
N ASN A 113 -3.96 5.67 -11.57
CA ASN A 113 -4.16 5.85 -13.01
C ASN A 113 -4.10 7.30 -13.49
N HIS A 114 -4.34 8.28 -12.61
CA HIS A 114 -4.52 9.69 -12.98
C HIS A 114 -3.58 10.64 -12.23
N ARG A 115 -3.20 10.34 -10.98
CA ARG A 115 -2.30 11.19 -10.20
C ARG A 115 -0.88 11.12 -10.74
N ILE A 116 -0.33 12.28 -11.13
CA ILE A 116 1.06 12.40 -11.57
C ILE A 116 2.01 12.52 -10.37
N HIS A 117 3.19 11.91 -10.47
CA HIS A 117 4.21 11.97 -9.43
C HIS A 117 5.50 12.56 -10.02
N GLY A 118 5.96 13.69 -9.48
CA GLY A 118 7.24 14.29 -9.92
C GLY A 118 8.44 13.36 -9.77
N SER A 119 8.41 12.45 -8.79
CA SER A 119 9.42 11.41 -8.60
C SER A 119 9.36 10.24 -9.61
N LEU A 120 8.34 10.21 -10.46
CA LEU A 120 8.14 9.19 -11.50
C LEU A 120 8.19 9.86 -12.88
N ASP A 121 9.02 10.88 -13.06
CA ASP A 121 9.10 11.66 -14.31
C ASP A 121 7.74 12.22 -14.75
N TYR A 122 6.94 12.68 -13.79
CA TYR A 122 5.57 13.19 -14.01
C TYR A 122 4.60 12.16 -14.59
N LEU A 123 4.89 10.86 -14.44
CA LEU A 123 4.01 9.77 -14.82
C LEU A 123 3.12 9.33 -13.66
N THR A 124 2.05 8.62 -14.00
CA THR A 124 1.20 7.93 -13.04
C THR A 124 1.84 6.60 -12.63
N PRO A 125 1.55 6.07 -11.42
CA PRO A 125 2.11 4.81 -10.94
C PRO A 125 1.99 3.64 -11.94
N VAL A 126 0.83 3.53 -12.60
CA VAL A 126 0.56 2.49 -13.61
C VAL A 126 1.36 2.72 -14.89
N LYS A 127 1.39 3.96 -15.40
CA LYS A 127 2.18 4.30 -16.61
C LYS A 127 3.67 4.03 -16.41
N TYR A 128 4.21 4.43 -15.25
CA TYR A 128 5.59 4.18 -14.90
C TYR A 128 5.90 2.67 -14.86
N ARG A 129 5.02 1.87 -14.26
CA ARG A 129 5.16 0.40 -14.26
C ARG A 129 5.18 -0.16 -15.67
N MET A 130 4.23 0.20 -16.53
CA MET A 130 4.15 -0.29 -17.91
C MET A 130 5.43 0.03 -18.69
N LEU A 131 5.94 1.26 -18.58
CA LEU A 131 7.17 1.67 -19.26
C LEU A 131 8.39 0.88 -18.78
N MET A 132 8.51 0.63 -17.48
CA MET A 132 9.68 -0.08 -16.94
C MET A 132 9.57 -1.61 -17.09
N SER A 133 8.36 -2.16 -17.16
CA SER A 133 8.14 -3.57 -17.52
C SER A 133 8.52 -3.84 -18.98
N GLY A 134 8.27 -2.89 -19.90
CA GLY A 134 8.70 -2.99 -21.30
C GLY A 134 10.22 -2.92 -21.50
N LYS A 135 10.93 -2.19 -20.63
CA LYS A 135 12.41 -2.07 -20.67
C LYS A 135 13.17 -3.29 -20.15
N LYS A 136 12.50 -4.25 -19.51
CA LYS A 136 13.14 -5.48 -19.00
C LYS A 136 13.30 -6.59 -20.06
N VAL A 137 12.85 -6.37 -21.30
CA VAL A 137 12.86 -7.37 -22.39
C VAL A 137 13.75 -6.95 -23.56
N SER A 138 14.72 -6.06 -23.35
CA SER A 138 15.71 -5.65 -24.35
C SER A 138 17.13 -5.81 -23.85
#